data_AF-Q498S3-F1
#
_entry.id   AF-Q498S3-F1
#
_cell.length_a   1.000
_cell.length_b   1.000
_cell.length_c   1.000
_cell.angle_alpha   90.00
_cell.angle_beta   90.00
_cell.angle_gamma   90.00
#
_symmetry.space_group_name_H-M   'P 1'
#
loop_
_entity.id
_entity.type
_entity.pdbx_description
1 polymer ?
#
loop_
_entity_poly.entity_id
_entity_poly.type
_entity_poly.pdbx_seq_one_letter_code
_entity_poly.pdbx_strand_id
1 'polypeptide(L)'
;MEAKATKEAQEAQRLQLRSLQYLERYIYLILFNAYLRLEKASSWQRPFSTWMREVATKAGIYEILNQLGFPELESMEDQPLSRLRYRWQEQSQDPEPYDAGDFL
;
A
#
# COMPACT_ATOMS: atom_id res chain seq x y z
N MET A 1 12.34 -10.14 -30.88
CA MET A 1 11.00 -10.02 -30.25
C MET A 1 11.07 -10.17 -28.73
N GLU A 2 11.95 -11.03 -28.19
CA GLU A 2 12.07 -11.28 -26.75
C GLU A 2 12.43 -10.05 -25.91
N ALA A 3 13.43 -9.25 -26.31
CA ALA A 3 13.85 -8.06 -25.55
C ALA A 3 12.76 -6.99 -25.38
N LYS A 4 11.82 -6.90 -26.32
CA LYS A 4 10.70 -5.95 -26.24
C LYS A 4 9.66 -6.42 -25.21
N ALA A 5 9.34 -7.71 -25.22
CA ALA A 5 8.40 -8.32 -24.27
C ALA A 5 8.92 -8.25 -22.82
N THR A 6 10.22 -8.44 -22.60
CA THR A 6 10.83 -8.32 -21.26
C THR A 6 10.70 -6.90 -20.71
N LYS A 7 10.92 -5.88 -21.55
CA LYS A 7 10.82 -4.47 -21.14
C LYS A 7 9.37 -4.09 -20.80
N GLU A 8 8.41 -4.54 -21.60
CA GLU A 8 6.98 -4.31 -21.36
C GLU A 8 6.52 -4.96 -20.05
N ALA A 9 6.96 -6.19 -19.76
CA ALA A 9 6.65 -6.88 -18.50
C ALA A 9 7.24 -6.15 -17.28
N GLN A 10 8.48 -5.67 -17.38
CA GLN A 10 9.12 -4.91 -16.32
C GLN A 10 8.41 -3.57 -16.06
N GLU A 11 7.97 -2.88 -17.12
CA GLU A 11 7.22 -1.64 -16.99
C GLU A 11 5.84 -1.87 -16.36
N ALA A 12 5.14 -2.94 -16.73
CA ALA A 12 3.88 -3.34 -16.12
C ALA A 12 4.04 -3.63 -14.62
N GLN A 13 5.08 -4.37 -14.22
CA GLN A 13 5.38 -4.63 -12.80
C GLN A 13 5.67 -3.33 -12.01
N ARG A 14 6.44 -2.41 -12.60
CA ARG A 14 6.72 -1.10 -11.98
C ARG A 14 5.44 -0.29 -11.77
N LEU A 15 4.57 -0.24 -12.77
CA LEU A 15 3.28 0.46 -12.67
C LEU A 15 2.37 -0.20 -11.63
N GLN A 16 2.35 -1.54 -11.57
CA GLN A 16 1.59 -2.28 -10.56
C GLN A 16 2.07 -1.96 -9.14
N LEU A 17 3.39 -2.01 -8.89
CA LEU A 17 3.98 -1.62 -7.62
C LEU A 17 3.58 -0.19 -7.23
N ARG A 18 3.68 0.76 -8.17
CA ARG A 18 3.28 2.16 -7.93
C ARG A 18 1.80 2.28 -7.57
N SER A 19 0.92 1.59 -8.28
CA SER A 19 -0.53 1.57 -7.98
C SER A 19 -0.81 1.04 -6.57
N LEU A 20 -0.14 -0.06 -6.17
CA LEU A 20 -0.29 -0.64 -4.84
C LEU A 20 0.27 0.26 -3.73
N GLN A 21 1.36 0.98 -3.99
CA GLN A 21 1.89 1.99 -3.06
C GLN A 21 0.92 3.15 -2.84
N TYR A 22 0.29 3.65 -3.91
CA TYR A 22 -0.75 4.69 -3.76
C TYR A 22 -1.97 4.17 -3.01
N LEU A 23 -2.39 2.94 -3.29
CA LEU A 23 -3.50 2.30 -2.57
C LEU A 23 -3.19 2.14 -1.08
N GLU A 24 -1.98 1.68 -0.74
CA GLU A 24 -1.52 1.55 0.65
C GLU A 24 -1.56 2.91 1.38
N ARG A 25 -1.05 3.98 0.77
CA ARG A 25 -1.13 5.35 1.32
C ARG A 25 -2.59 5.80 1.50
N TYR A 26 -3.45 5.51 0.53
CA TYR A 26 -4.86 5.88 0.59
C TYR A 26 -5.60 5.16 1.74
N ILE A 27 -5.28 3.89 1.98
CA ILE A 27 -5.82 3.14 3.12
C ILE A 27 -5.41 3.80 4.44
N TYR A 28 -4.15 4.23 4.60
CA TYR A 28 -3.73 4.97 5.79
C TYR A 28 -4.50 6.28 5.97
N LEU A 29 -4.84 6.99 4.89
CA LEU A 29 -5.68 8.20 4.97
C LEU A 29 -7.11 7.89 5.45
N ILE A 30 -7.72 6.81 4.93
CA ILE A 30 -9.04 6.35 5.38
C ILE A 30 -9.00 5.99 6.88
N LEU A 31 -7.99 5.21 7.29
CA LEU A 31 -7.82 4.79 8.68
C LEU A 31 -7.58 5.97 9.61
N PHE A 32 -6.75 6.93 9.20
CA PHE A 32 -6.52 8.14 9.97
C PHE A 32 -7.79 8.99 10.08
N ASN A 33 -8.58 9.08 9.00
CA ASN A 33 -9.87 9.76 9.03
C ASN A 33 -10.86 9.09 10.00
N ALA A 34 -10.90 7.76 10.03
CA ALA A 34 -11.70 6.99 10.99
C ALA A 34 -11.23 7.23 12.43
N TYR A 35 -9.92 7.16 12.67
CA TYR A 35 -9.30 7.48 13.95
C TYR A 35 -9.70 8.86 14.46
N LEU A 36 -9.62 9.89 13.61
CA LEU A 36 -9.98 11.26 14.00
C LEU A 36 -11.42 11.37 14.50
N ARG A 37 -12.35 10.61 13.92
CA ARG A 37 -13.77 10.63 14.32
C ARG A 37 -14.01 9.81 15.59
N LEU A 38 -13.41 8.63 15.69
CA LEU A 38 -13.65 7.69 16.79
C LEU A 38 -12.97 8.13 18.09
N GLU A 39 -11.77 8.69 18.03
CA GLU A 39 -11.04 9.20 19.20
C GLU A 39 -11.37 10.67 19.52
N LYS A 40 -12.35 11.27 18.83
CA LYS A 40 -12.80 12.64 19.11
C LYS A 40 -13.37 12.78 20.52
N ALA A 41 -14.16 11.79 20.97
CA ALA A 41 -14.81 11.82 22.29
C ALA A 41 -13.80 11.69 23.44
N SER A 42 -12.67 11.02 23.19
CA SER A 42 -11.54 10.87 24.12
C SER A 42 -10.50 11.98 23.95
N SER A 43 -10.78 13.05 23.21
CA SER A 43 -9.83 14.14 22.94
C SER A 43 -8.47 13.65 22.42
N TRP A 44 -8.46 12.59 21.61
CA TRP A 44 -7.27 11.98 21.01
C TRP A 44 -6.17 11.61 22.01
N GLN A 45 -6.53 11.20 23.24
CA GLN A 45 -5.55 10.75 24.24
C GLN A 45 -4.75 9.52 23.78
N ARG A 46 -5.38 8.62 23.01
CA ARG A 46 -4.71 7.47 22.39
C ARG A 46 -4.07 7.92 21.07
N PRO A 47 -2.75 7.74 20.87
CA PRO A 47 -2.11 8.09 19.59
C PRO A 47 -2.52 7.10 18.47
N PHE A 48 -2.47 7.57 17.21
CA PHE A 48 -2.85 6.78 16.03
C PHE A 48 -2.14 5.42 15.94
N SER A 49 -0.85 5.34 16.28
CA SER A 49 -0.10 4.08 16.23
C SER A 49 -0.63 3.04 17.23
N THR A 50 -1.07 3.47 18.41
CA THR A 50 -1.71 2.60 19.40
C THR A 50 -3.12 2.22 18.95
N TRP A 51 -3.88 3.16 18.38
CA TRP A 51 -5.19 2.87 17.80
C TRP A 51 -5.12 1.83 16.68
N MET A 52 -4.12 1.91 15.80
CA MET A 52 -3.87 0.91 14.77
C MET A 52 -3.67 -0.49 15.37
N ARG A 53 -2.84 -0.62 16.40
CA ARG A 53 -2.59 -1.92 17.06
C ARG A 53 -3.78 -2.47 17.84
N GLU A 54 -4.57 -1.60 18.47
CA GLU A 54 -5.65 -2.03 19.37
C GLU A 54 -7.01 -2.18 18.68
N VAL A 55 -7.28 -1.34 17.69
CA VAL A 55 -8.58 -1.24 17.00
C VAL A 55 -8.46 -1.77 15.57
N ALA A 56 -7.49 -1.27 14.79
CA ALA A 56 -7.38 -1.67 13.39
C ALA A 56 -6.98 -3.15 13.22
N THR A 57 -6.15 -3.71 14.11
CA THR A 57 -5.86 -5.16 14.14
C THR A 57 -7.14 -5.99 14.27
N LYS A 58 -8.08 -5.59 15.14
CA LYS A 58 -9.34 -6.32 15.32
C LYS A 58 -10.26 -6.24 14.11
N ALA A 59 -10.09 -5.20 13.29
CA ALA A 59 -10.81 -5.02 12.03
C ALA A 59 -10.10 -5.71 10.83
N GLY A 60 -9.03 -6.48 11.05
CA GLY A 60 -8.32 -7.21 10.00
C GLY A 60 -7.47 -6.33 9.08
N ILE A 61 -7.12 -5.11 9.52
CA ILE A 61 -6.44 -4.13 8.65
C ILE A 61 -5.03 -4.58 8.26
N TYR A 62 -4.31 -5.26 9.16
CA TYR A 62 -2.96 -5.73 8.86
C TYR A 62 -2.97 -6.87 7.84
N GLU A 63 -4.00 -7.71 7.86
CA GLU A 63 -4.23 -8.78 6.90
C GLU A 63 -4.51 -8.20 5.52
N ILE A 64 -5.37 -7.17 5.44
CA ILE A 64 -5.63 -6.44 4.21
C ILE A 64 -4.33 -5.84 3.67
N LEU A 65 -3.57 -5.10 4.49
CA LEU A 65 -2.30 -4.51 4.08
C LEU A 65 -1.28 -5.57 3.62
N ASN A 66 -1.30 -6.75 4.23
CA ASN A 66 -0.41 -7.86 3.90
C ASN A 66 -0.86 -8.69 2.68
N GLN A 67 -2.10 -8.55 2.24
CA GLN A 67 -2.66 -9.22 1.07
C GLN A 67 -3.30 -8.18 0.14
N LEU A 68 -2.53 -7.13 -0.16
CA LEU A 68 -3.01 -5.98 -0.92
C LEU A 68 -2.92 -6.28 -2.43
N GLY A 69 -4.03 -6.65 -3.06
CA GLY A 69 -4.06 -6.98 -4.48
C GLY A 69 -5.47 -7.27 -4.96
N PHE A 70 -5.60 -7.55 -6.25
CA PHE A 70 -6.88 -7.89 -6.89
C PHE A 70 -6.76 -9.28 -7.52
N PRO A 71 -6.81 -10.36 -6.72
CA PRO A 71 -6.65 -11.72 -7.24
C PRO A 71 -7.71 -12.09 -8.29
N GLU A 72 -8.86 -11.39 -8.32
CA GLU A 72 -9.90 -11.55 -9.34
C GLU A 72 -9.54 -10.91 -10.69
N LEU A 73 -8.65 -9.91 -10.69
CA LEU A 73 -8.21 -9.16 -11.88
C LEU A 73 -6.83 -9.59 -12.38
N GLU A 74 -6.05 -10.25 -11.52
CA GLU A 74 -4.67 -10.65 -11.77
C GLU A 74 -4.56 -12.18 -11.92
N SER A 75 -3.48 -12.69 -12.55
CA SER A 75 -3.30 -14.14 -12.70
C SER A 75 -3.15 -14.82 -11.33
N MET A 76 -3.65 -16.06 -11.20
CA MET A 76 -3.56 -16.85 -9.95
C MET A 76 -2.13 -17.32 -9.59
N GLU A 77 -1.10 -16.83 -10.29
CA GLU A 77 0.30 -17.08 -9.91
C GLU A 77 0.66 -16.35 -8.61
N ASP A 78 1.75 -16.76 -7.97
CA ASP A 78 2.30 -16.06 -6.80
C ASP A 78 2.44 -14.56 -7.14
N GLN A 79 1.63 -13.71 -6.49
CA GLN A 79 1.68 -12.26 -6.62
C GLN A 79 2.57 -11.71 -5.51
N PRO A 80 3.90 -11.61 -5.71
CA PRO A 80 4.80 -11.19 -4.64
C PRO A 80 4.47 -9.77 -4.17
N LEU A 81 4.01 -8.90 -5.08
CA LEU A 81 3.57 -7.54 -4.79
C LEU A 81 2.34 -7.46 -3.88
N SER A 82 1.56 -8.54 -3.70
CA SER A 82 0.46 -8.55 -2.73
C SER A 82 0.95 -8.49 -1.29
N ARG A 83 2.18 -8.98 -1.04
CA ARG A 83 2.78 -9.08 0.29
C ARG A 83 3.43 -7.77 0.68
N LEU A 84 3.04 -7.23 1.83
CA LEU A 84 3.55 -5.96 2.37
C LEU A 84 5.08 -5.92 2.41
N ARG A 85 5.70 -6.97 2.96
CA ARG A 85 7.16 -7.06 3.07
C ARG A 85 7.88 -6.98 1.72
N TYR A 86 7.33 -7.64 0.71
CA TYR A 86 7.93 -7.65 -0.61
C TYR A 86 7.85 -6.26 -1.26
N ARG A 87 6.67 -5.61 -1.21
CA ARG A 87 6.53 -4.22 -1.72
C ARG A 87 7.51 -3.24 -1.08
N TRP A 88 7.74 -3.37 0.22
CA TRP A 88 8.66 -2.50 0.95
C TRP A 88 10.13 -2.72 0.56
N GLN A 89 10.50 -3.97 0.25
CA GLN A 89 11.83 -4.30 -0.27
C GLN A 89 12.02 -3.68 -1.66
N GLU A 90 11.07 -3.86 -2.57
CA GLU A 90 11.12 -3.29 -3.92
C GLU A 90 11.18 -1.76 -3.88
N GLN A 91 10.37 -1.12 -3.01
CA GLN A 91 10.41 0.34 -2.83
C GLN A 91 11.78 0.85 -2.39
N SER A 92 12.52 0.07 -1.59
CA SER A 92 13.85 0.46 -1.11
C SER A 92 14.91 0.35 -2.20
N GLN A 93 14.67 -0.49 -3.21
CA GLN A 93 15.58 -0.72 -4.33
C GLN A 93 15.31 0.22 -5.51
N ASP A 94 14.09 0.75 -5.59
CA ASP A 94 13.66 1.67 -6.65
C ASP A 94 13.29 3.04 -6.03
N PRO A 95 14.26 3.81 -5.51
CA PRO A 95 14.03 5.20 -5.16
C PRO A 95 13.85 5.95 -6.49
N GLU A 96 12.63 5.93 -7.01
CA GLU A 96 12.31 6.82 -8.11
C GLU A 96 12.73 8.23 -7.68
N PRO A 97 13.43 8.99 -8.54
CA PRO A 97 13.70 10.37 -8.23
C PRO A 97 12.35 11.02 -7.96
N TYR A 98 12.21 11.55 -6.75
CA TYR A 98 11.07 12.35 -6.34
C TYR A 98 10.99 13.48 -7.37
N ASP A 99 10.16 13.32 -8.41
CA ASP A 99 9.96 14.37 -9.38
C ASP A 99 9.19 15.45 -8.62
N ALA A 100 9.96 16.39 -8.07
CA ALA A 100 9.50 17.52 -7.31
C ALA A 100 8.85 18.49 -8.31
N GLY A 101 7.71 18.11 -8.85
CA GLY A 101 7.11 18.83 -9.97
C GLY A 101 5.78 18.24 -10.40
N ASP A 102 4.84 18.08 -9.46
CA ASP A 102 3.40 18.21 -9.75
C ASP A 102 2.60 18.04 -8.45
N PHE A 103 2.71 19.04 -7.58
CA PHE A 103 1.67 19.35 -6.61
C PHE A 103 1.34 20.84 -6.75
N LEU A 104 0.39 21.13 -7.65
CA LEU A 104 -0.39 22.36 -7.84
C LEU A 104 0.38 23.69 -8.04
#